data_AF-A0A328KVB8-F1
#
_entry.id   AF-A0A328KVB8-F1
#
_cell.length_a   1.000
_cell.length_b   1.000
_cell.length_c   1.000
_cell.angle_alpha   90.00
_cell.angle_beta   90.00
_cell.angle_gamma   90.00
#
_symmetry.space_group_name_H-M   'P 1'
#
loop_
_entity.id
_entity.type
_entity.pdbx_description
1 polymer ?
#
loop_
_entity_poly.entity_id
_entity_poly.type
_entity_poly.pdbx_seq_one_letter_code
_entity_poly.pdbx_strand_id
1 'polypeptide(L)'
;MDVPPMTVELLPGTSSLRCPSGRYSPLARQFLVDTTATLEKYGCLYPNPSSAFASRASATPKPSQPGKFRLTVDLRRINAVTKPYPFCGKLYSARGVRHDAAR
;
A
#
# COMPACT_ATOMS: atom_id res chain seq x y z
N MET A 1 -7.87 -9.91 20.80
CA MET A 1 -6.64 -9.10 20.75
C MET A 1 -7.07 -7.69 20.41
N ASP A 2 -7.08 -6.79 21.39
CA ASP A 2 -7.36 -5.38 21.19
C ASP A 2 -6.02 -4.70 20.89
N VAL A 3 -5.74 -4.47 19.61
CA VAL A 3 -4.50 -3.84 19.15
C VAL A 3 -4.87 -2.43 18.70
N PRO A 4 -4.30 -1.37 19.31
CA PRO A 4 -4.63 -0.01 18.94
C PRO A 4 -4.26 0.26 17.47
N PRO A 5 -5.04 1.09 16.74
CA PRO A 5 -4.72 1.47 15.37
C PRO A 5 -3.33 2.12 15.25
N MET A 6 -2.60 1.80 14.19
CA MET A 6 -1.32 2.44 13.88
C MET A 6 -1.56 3.83 13.28
N THR A 7 -0.95 4.85 13.90
CA THR A 7 -0.92 6.21 13.34
C THR A 7 0.21 6.33 12.32
N VAL A 8 -0.12 6.76 11.10
CA VAL A 8 0.82 7.00 9.99
C VAL A 8 1.02 8.51 9.77
N GLU A 9 2.27 8.99 9.79
CA GLU A 9 2.62 10.40 9.58
C GLU A 9 3.26 10.64 8.21
N LEU A 10 2.91 11.75 7.57
CA LEU A 10 3.54 12.20 6.32
C LEU A 10 4.61 13.27 6.60
N LEU A 11 5.51 13.49 5.65
CA LEU A 11 6.49 14.57 5.71
C LEU A 11 5.77 15.94 5.72
N PRO A 12 6.30 16.95 6.45
CA PRO A 12 5.72 18.29 6.47
C PRO A 12 5.60 18.87 5.06
N GLY A 13 4.48 19.52 4.75
CA GLY A 13 4.24 20.15 3.44
C GLY A 13 3.90 19.17 2.30
N THR A 14 3.62 17.90 2.59
CA THR A 14 3.17 16.93 1.58
C THR A 14 1.86 17.37 0.94
N SER A 15 1.87 17.53 -0.38
CA SER A 15 0.67 17.84 -1.17
C SER A 15 -0.19 16.60 -1.44
N SER A 16 -1.42 16.80 -1.89
CA SER A 16 -2.31 15.71 -2.32
C SER A 16 -1.71 14.93 -3.50
N LEU A 17 -1.61 13.60 -3.37
CA LEU A 17 -1.08 12.73 -4.43
C LEU A 17 -2.16 11.80 -4.94
N ARG A 18 -2.78 12.13 -6.07
CA ARG A 18 -3.76 11.27 -6.73
C ARG A 18 -3.21 10.71 -8.04
N CYS A 19 -3.25 9.39 -8.19
CA CYS A 19 -2.98 8.76 -9.48
C CYS A 19 -4.19 8.92 -10.41
N PRO A 20 -3.97 9.06 -11.74
CA PRO A 20 -5.05 9.03 -12.70
C PRO A 20 -5.68 7.62 -12.76
N SER A 21 -6.92 7.56 -13.24
CA SER A 21 -7.62 6.30 -13.48
C SER A 21 -6.87 5.44 -14.50
N GLY A 22 -6.55 4.21 -14.12
CA GLY A 22 -5.91 3.24 -15.01
C GLY A 22 -6.87 2.59 -15.99
N ARG A 23 -6.37 2.23 -17.18
CA ARG A 23 -7.04 1.27 -18.06
C ARG A 23 -6.79 -0.16 -17.56
N TYR A 24 -7.82 -0.98 -17.56
CA TYR A 24 -7.76 -2.40 -17.18
C TYR A 24 -8.38 -3.25 -18.30
N SER A 25 -7.84 -4.45 -18.53
CA SER A 25 -8.55 -5.44 -19.34
C SER A 25 -9.86 -5.85 -18.64
N PRO A 26 -10.88 -6.33 -19.38
CA PRO A 26 -12.16 -6.71 -18.79
C PRO A 26 -12.02 -7.70 -17.62
N LEU A 27 -11.15 -8.71 -17.79
CA LEU A 27 -10.91 -9.73 -16.77
C LEU A 27 -10.21 -9.14 -15.54
N ALA A 28 -9.18 -8.29 -15.74
CA ALA A 28 -8.52 -7.60 -14.64
C ALA A 28 -9.47 -6.68 -13.88
N ARG A 29 -10.34 -5.96 -14.59
CA ARG A 29 -11.36 -5.09 -13.98
C ARG A 29 -12.33 -5.89 -13.12
N GLN A 30 -12.86 -6.99 -13.64
CA GLN A 30 -13.78 -7.86 -12.90
C GLN A 30 -13.12 -8.38 -11.61
N PHE A 31 -11.90 -8.90 -11.72
CA PHE A 31 -11.14 -9.35 -10.56
C PHE A 31 -10.96 -8.26 -9.50
N LEU A 32 -10.62 -7.04 -9.91
CA LEU A 32 -10.45 -5.92 -8.98
C LEU A 32 -11.76 -5.59 -8.26
N VAL A 33 -12.88 -5.51 -9.00
CA VAL A 33 -14.21 -5.22 -8.45
C VAL A 33 -14.61 -6.28 -7.42
N ASP A 34 -14.52 -7.56 -7.78
CA ASP A 34 -14.89 -8.68 -6.91
C ASP A 34 -14.03 -8.74 -5.65
N THR A 35 -12.72 -8.50 -5.81
CA THR A 35 -11.78 -8.49 -4.69
C THR A 35 -12.06 -7.31 -3.75
N THR A 36 -12.29 -6.10 -4.29
CA THR A 36 -12.60 -4.93 -3.46
C THR A 36 -13.94 -5.07 -2.72
N ALA A 37 -14.97 -5.63 -3.37
CA ALA A 37 -16.25 -5.91 -2.73
C ALA A 37 -16.11 -6.93 -1.59
N THR A 38 -15.27 -7.95 -1.80
CA THR A 38 -14.95 -8.93 -0.76
C THR A 38 -14.22 -8.27 0.42
N LEU A 39 -13.23 -7.43 0.16
CA LEU A 39 -12.49 -6.71 1.21
C LEU A 39 -13.36 -5.71 1.97
N GLU A 40 -14.26 -5.02 1.29
CA GLU A 40 -15.25 -4.13 1.91
C GLU A 40 -16.21 -4.93 2.83
N LYS A 41 -16.71 -6.07 2.36
CA LYS A 41 -17.54 -6.99 3.17
C LYS A 41 -16.84 -7.43 4.46
N TYR A 42 -15.53 -7.65 4.44
CA TYR A 42 -14.75 -8.02 5.61
C TYR A 42 -14.26 -6.82 6.44
N GLY A 43 -14.62 -5.59 6.09
CA GLY A 43 -14.21 -4.38 6.80
C GLY A 43 -12.74 -4.00 6.59
N CYS A 44 -12.07 -4.57 5.58
CA CYS A 44 -10.67 -4.24 5.24
C CYS A 44 -10.57 -2.96 4.39
N LEU A 45 -11.65 -2.58 3.70
CA LEU A 45 -11.74 -1.37 2.89
C LEU A 45 -13.04 -0.62 3.21
N TYR A 46 -13.04 0.68 2.93
CA TYR A 46 -14.23 1.53 3.00
C TYR A 46 -14.19 2.59 1.88
N PRO A 47 -15.34 3.07 1.39
CA PRO A 47 -15.38 4.15 0.41
C PRO A 47 -14.94 5.48 1.03
N ASN A 48 -13.96 6.14 0.40
CA ASN A 48 -13.47 7.46 0.80
C ASN A 48 -13.37 8.42 -0.41
N PRO A 49 -14.50 9.05 -0.81
CA PRO A 49 -14.52 9.98 -1.96
C PRO A 49 -13.69 11.25 -1.74
N SER A 50 -13.54 11.68 -0.48
CA SER A 50 -12.79 12.88 -0.08
C SER A 50 -11.28 12.66 0.08
N SER A 51 -10.77 11.47 -0.24
CA SER A 51 -9.35 11.18 -0.06
C SER A 51 -8.46 12.10 -0.92
N ALA A 52 -7.53 12.79 -0.26
CA ALA A 52 -6.47 13.55 -0.90
C ALA A 52 -5.42 12.67 -1.61
N PHE A 53 -5.43 11.36 -1.33
CA PHE A 53 -4.45 10.41 -1.83
C PHE A 53 -5.11 9.27 -2.62
N ALA A 54 -4.51 8.89 -3.74
CA ALA A 54 -4.92 7.74 -4.53
C ALA A 54 -3.71 7.08 -5.19
N SER A 55 -3.60 5.76 -5.03
CA SER A 55 -2.59 4.91 -5.67
C SER A 55 -3.25 3.93 -6.63
N ARG A 56 -2.49 3.53 -7.66
CA ARG A 56 -3.01 2.63 -8.70
C ARG A 56 -3.10 1.20 -8.16
N ALA A 57 -4.29 0.64 -8.14
CA ALA A 57 -4.51 -0.78 -7.99
C ALA A 57 -4.19 -1.51 -9.31
N SER A 58 -3.61 -2.71 -9.23
CA SER A 58 -3.27 -3.52 -10.38
C SER A 58 -3.60 -4.98 -10.11
N ALA A 59 -4.06 -5.66 -11.14
CA ALA A 59 -4.27 -7.10 -11.12
C ALA A 59 -2.99 -7.75 -11.68
N THR A 60 -2.09 -8.19 -10.82
CA THR A 60 -0.84 -8.83 -11.23
C THR A 60 -1.07 -10.33 -11.44
N PRO A 61 -0.74 -10.90 -12.61
CA PRO A 61 -0.91 -12.33 -12.86
C PRO A 61 -0.16 -13.20 -11.83
N LYS A 62 -0.76 -14.33 -11.46
CA LYS A 62 -0.07 -15.36 -10.67
C LYS A 62 0.79 -16.22 -11.61
N PRO A 63 2.11 -16.33 -11.36
CA PRO A 63 2.93 -17.32 -12.04
C PRO A 63 2.30 -18.71 -11.90
N SER A 64 2.29 -19.47 -12.98
CA SER A 64 1.74 -20.82 -13.05
C SER A 64 0.22 -20.96 -12.84
N GLN A 65 -0.53 -19.85 -12.81
CA GLN A 65 -2.00 -19.88 -12.73
C GLN A 65 -2.63 -18.88 -13.72
N PRO A 66 -2.78 -19.28 -15.00
CA PRO A 66 -3.41 -18.45 -16.03
C PRO A 66 -4.80 -17.98 -15.60
N GLY A 67 -5.12 -16.72 -15.87
CA GLY A 67 -6.41 -16.13 -15.51
C GLY A 67 -6.62 -15.83 -14.02
N LYS A 68 -5.64 -16.11 -13.14
CA LYS A 68 -5.68 -15.73 -11.73
C LYS A 68 -4.75 -14.56 -11.45
N PHE A 69 -5.22 -13.63 -10.62
CA PHE A 69 -4.52 -12.38 -10.30
C PHE A 69 -4.28 -12.21 -8.81
N ARG A 70 -3.38 -11.29 -8.48
CA ARG A 70 -3.16 -10.71 -7.16
C ARG A 70 -3.53 -9.24 -7.25
N LEU A 71 -4.23 -8.74 -6.24
CA LEU A 71 -4.39 -7.31 -6.04
C LEU A 71 -3.06 -6.75 -5.56
N THR A 72 -2.49 -5.81 -6.31
CA THR A 72 -1.27 -5.07 -5.94
C THR A 72 -1.55 -3.58 -6.02
N VAL A 73 -0.87 -2.78 -5.19
CA VAL A 73 -1.01 -1.32 -5.17
C VAL A 73 0.36 -0.68 -5.29
N ASP A 74 0.50 0.29 -6.20
CA ASP A 74 1.74 1.05 -6.34
C ASP A 74 1.86 2.12 -5.25
N LEU A 75 2.59 1.78 -4.20
CA LEU A 75 2.82 2.65 -3.04
C LEU A 75 4.11 3.48 -3.13
N ARG A 76 4.84 3.44 -4.25
CA ARG A 76 6.15 4.13 -4.34
C ARG A 76 6.06 5.63 -4.03
N ARG A 77 5.05 6.32 -4.58
CA ARG A 77 4.87 7.77 -4.37
C ARG A 77 4.47 8.10 -2.94
N ILE A 78 3.57 7.32 -2.32
CA ILE A 78 3.13 7.57 -0.96
C ILE A 78 4.24 7.23 0.05
N ASN A 79 4.98 6.14 -0.18
CA ASN A 79 6.10 5.74 0.66
C ASN A 79 7.22 6.79 0.66
N ALA A 80 7.45 7.49 -0.45
CA ALA A 80 8.45 8.54 -0.54
C ALA A 80 8.12 9.79 0.31
N VAL A 81 6.83 9.99 0.64
CA VAL A 81 6.36 11.13 1.46
C VAL A 81 5.87 10.70 2.85
N THR A 82 5.93 9.41 3.16
CA THR A 82 5.57 8.88 4.48
C THR A 82 6.81 8.96 5.37
N LYS A 83 6.67 9.46 6.61
CA LYS A 83 7.76 9.44 7.57
C LYS A 83 8.19 7.99 7.79
N PRO A 84 9.49 7.65 7.64
CA PRO A 84 9.97 6.31 7.91
C PRO A 84 9.68 5.96 9.37
N TYR A 85 8.98 4.85 9.57
CA TYR A 85 8.85 4.29 10.91
C TYR A 85 10.18 3.63 11.26
N PRO A 86 10.84 4.05 12.36
CA PRO A 86 11.98 3.31 12.85
C PRO A 86 11.46 1.93 13.26
N PHE A 87 11.80 0.92 12.46
CA PHE A 87 11.60 -0.45 12.88
C PHE A 87 12.39 -0.63 14.19
N CYS A 88 11.76 -1.15 15.24
CA CYS A 88 12.44 -1.49 16.50
C CYS A 88 13.42 -2.68 16.35
N GLY A 89 13.84 -2.98 15.11
CA GLY A 89 14.84 -3.97 14.77
C GLY A 89 15.90 -3.35 13.86
N LYS A 90 17.16 -3.60 14.21
CA LYS A 90 18.39 -3.43 13.43
C LYS A 90 18.20 -3.02 11.94
N LEU A 91 18.72 -1.84 11.58
CA LEU A 91 18.95 -1.46 10.19
C LEU A 91 19.90 -2.48 9.53
N TYR A 92 19.42 -3.18 8.51
CA TYR A 92 20.29 -3.96 7.62
C TYR A 92 21.01 -3.00 6.67
N SER A 93 22.24 -2.62 7.04
CA SER A 93 23.20 -1.96 6.14
C SER A 93 23.89 -3.01 5.26
N ALA A 94 24.18 -2.66 4.00
CA ALA A 94 24.95 -3.50 3.07
C ALA A 94 26.39 -3.81 3.53
N ARG A 95 26.87 -3.19 4.63
CA ARG A 95 28.18 -3.43 5.26
C ARG A 95 28.09 -4.10 6.64
N GLY A 96 26.94 -4.67 7.00
CA GLY A 96 26.71 -5.23 8.33
C GLY A 96 26.37 -4.17 9.39
N VAL A 97 26.03 -4.64 10.59
CA VAL A 97 25.45 -3.84 11.69
C VAL A 97 26.54 -3.06 12.42
N ARG A 98 26.41 -1.73 12.51
CA ARG A 98 27.07 -0.93 13.55
C ARG A 98 26.01 -0.25 14.40
N HIS A 99 26.07 -0.55 15.70
CA HIS A 99 25.29 0.09 16.76
C HIS A 99 25.98 1.39 17.14
N ASP A 100 25.25 2.51 17.16
CA ASP A 100 25.68 3.71 17.86
C ASP A 100 24.99 3.72 19.22
N ALA A 101 25.78 3.65 20.29
CA ALA A 101 25.32 3.46 21.67
C ALA A 101 24.86 4.75 22.36
N ALA A 102 24.71 5.86 21.63
CA ALA A 102 24.14 7.09 22.16
C ALA A 102 22.59 7.10 22.24
N ARG A 103 21.92 5.95 21.98
CA ARG A 103 20.50 5.76 22.28
C ARG A 103 20.18 4.33 22.69
#